data_AF-A0A5A7P4V7-F1
#
_entry.id   AF-A0A5A7P4V7-F1
#
_cell.length_a   1.000
_cell.length_b   1.000
_cell.length_c   1.000
_cell.angle_alpha   90.00
_cell.angle_beta   90.00
_cell.angle_gamma   90.00
#
_symmetry.space_group_name_H-M   'P 1'
#
loop_
_entity.id
_entity.type
_entity.pdbx_description
1 polymer ?
#
loop_
_entity_poly.entity_id
_entity_poly.type
_entity_poly.pdbx_seq_one_letter_code
_entity_poly.pdbx_strand_id
1 'polypeptide(L)'
;MHGPSRLSNGVSSLSPPASPRHRGSRGKTNASATAGGGGGNFRGNGAAAGGGGGRADVKNVMEGIGYLLISSLYRRRGVLLFAPLLYISGLLMYMGIVGFESENNNGGVSDVVGPGSVYRSPQVFEKLWPFMEAERLFEHNLVETEMSGKICPEMRMSMSDFVILLLMNVWNPKLGQGWKPCIKQIVSYSGISEFPKSNGFLIIEANGGLNQQRLSICDAVAVAGLLNATLVIPIFHLNSVWKDSRNHVNVVRQLPEDILQQFDNNISNIVNLRVKGWSSPKFYLEKVLPKLVELKAVRIAPFSNRLAHAVPPYIQGLRCLCNFEALRFSGPIRMLAAKMVDRMVKNSTKSGGRYISVHLRFEEDMVAFSCCIYDGGEDEKREMDFIRERSWRGKFRRRGRVIRPGANRVDGKCPLTPLEVGMMLRGMGFDNNTSLFVAAGKIYKVEKHMAPLKQMFPRLETKDTLASPEELAPFVGYSSRLAALDYTVCLHSEVFVTTQGGNFPHFLVGHRRYVYEGHAKTIKPDKRKLAQLFDKPSIKWQDFKRQMQDMLHHNDVKGKEMRKPSSSLYMHPMPDCMCRKSDFKTELSNTTKTA
;
A
#
# COMPACT_ATOMS: atom_id res chain seq x y z
N MET A 1 -38.42 -9.87 18.44
CA MET A 1 -38.79 -10.63 19.66
C MET A 1 -37.61 -11.51 20.07
N HIS A 2 -37.29 -11.51 21.36
CA HIS A 2 -36.07 -12.09 21.95
C HIS A 2 -36.04 -13.62 21.99
N GLY A 3 -34.83 -14.18 21.95
CA GLY A 3 -34.53 -15.57 22.31
C GLY A 3 -33.02 -15.85 22.21
N PRO A 4 -32.28 -16.03 23.32
CA PRO A 4 -30.83 -16.15 23.33
C PRO A 4 -30.37 -17.61 23.17
N SER A 5 -29.20 -17.85 22.57
CA SER A 5 -28.52 -19.15 22.65
C SER A 5 -27.03 -18.94 22.88
N ARG A 6 -26.55 -19.55 23.97
CA ARG A 6 -25.20 -19.50 24.51
C ARG A 6 -24.30 -20.56 23.86
N LEU A 7 -23.00 -20.21 23.82
CA LEU A 7 -21.80 -21.06 23.87
C LEU A 7 -21.41 -21.91 22.65
N SER A 8 -20.39 -21.41 21.92
CA SER A 8 -19.14 -22.15 21.74
C SER A 8 -17.97 -21.17 21.56
N ASN A 9 -16.96 -21.34 22.41
CA ASN A 9 -15.73 -20.55 22.47
C ASN A 9 -14.76 -21.00 21.38
N GLY A 10 -14.28 -20.05 20.57
CA GLY A 10 -13.26 -20.29 19.54
C GLY A 10 -12.77 -18.98 18.95
N VAL A 11 -11.95 -18.26 19.71
CA VAL A 11 -11.40 -16.94 19.38
C VAL A 11 -10.50 -17.01 18.15
N SER A 12 -10.82 -16.24 17.10
CA SER A 12 -9.88 -15.86 16.04
C SER A 12 -10.11 -14.41 15.59
N SER A 13 -9.60 -13.47 16.38
CA SER A 13 -9.54 -12.05 16.00
C SER A 13 -8.37 -11.81 15.04
N LEU A 14 -8.62 -11.93 13.73
CA LEU A 14 -7.62 -11.60 12.72
C LEU A 14 -7.59 -10.08 12.50
N SER A 15 -6.58 -9.45 13.10
CA SER A 15 -6.14 -8.09 12.75
C SER A 15 -5.52 -8.08 11.35
N PRO A 16 -5.69 -7.01 10.54
CA PRO A 16 -4.92 -6.87 9.31
C PRO A 16 -3.43 -6.70 9.65
N PRO A 17 -2.51 -7.28 8.85
CA PRO A 17 -1.08 -7.21 9.14
C PRO A 17 -0.58 -5.78 9.02
N ALA A 18 0.23 -5.36 9.99
CA ALA A 18 0.99 -4.12 9.93
C ALA A 18 2.11 -4.24 8.88
N SER A 19 2.27 -3.21 8.04
CA SER A 19 3.38 -3.10 7.10
C SER A 19 4.73 -3.10 7.84
N PRO A 20 5.80 -3.72 7.30
CA PRO A 20 7.08 -3.78 7.98
C PRO A 20 7.76 -2.41 8.03
N ARG A 21 8.12 -1.95 9.24
CA ARG A 21 9.11 -0.88 9.43
C ARG A 21 10.51 -1.49 9.30
N HIS A 22 11.27 -1.04 8.31
CA HIS A 22 12.70 -1.28 8.21
C HIS A 22 13.41 -0.65 9.42
N ARG A 23 14.18 -1.47 10.16
CA ARG A 23 15.16 -1.00 11.14
C ARG A 23 16.53 -1.51 10.68
N GLY A 24 17.38 -0.62 10.21
CA GLY A 24 18.76 -0.94 9.86
C GLY A 24 19.55 -1.22 11.14
N SER A 25 20.13 -2.41 11.23
CA SER A 25 21.14 -2.74 12.23
C SER A 25 22.48 -2.89 11.52
N ARG A 26 23.39 -1.95 11.78
CA ARG A 26 24.80 -2.04 11.42
C ARG A 26 25.47 -2.96 12.45
N GLY A 27 25.83 -4.17 12.05
CA GLY A 27 26.81 -4.98 12.77
C GLY A 27 28.21 -4.52 12.39
N LYS A 28 29.03 -4.16 13.39
CA LYS A 28 30.48 -4.13 13.28
C LYS A 28 31.03 -5.34 14.04
N THR A 29 31.97 -5.98 13.39
CA THR A 29 32.66 -7.24 13.69
C THR A 29 33.57 -7.14 14.91
N ASN A 30 33.60 -8.20 15.72
CA ASN A 30 34.68 -8.48 16.68
C ASN A 30 35.85 -9.15 15.94
N ALA A 31 37.08 -8.75 16.28
CA ALA A 31 38.28 -9.53 16.10
C ALA A 31 38.95 -9.69 17.49
N SER A 32 39.55 -10.85 17.67
CA SER A 32 39.94 -11.49 18.93
C SER A 32 41.44 -11.48 19.20
N ALA A 33 41.79 -11.68 20.49
CA ALA A 33 43.04 -12.23 21.04
C ALA A 33 44.29 -11.29 20.97
N THR A 34 45.26 -11.24 21.91
CA THR A 34 45.88 -12.18 22.87
C THR A 34 46.62 -11.33 23.96
N ALA A 35 46.54 -11.66 25.25
CA ALA A 35 47.55 -12.33 26.11
C ALA A 35 48.80 -11.53 26.59
N GLY A 36 49.03 -11.51 27.92
CA GLY A 36 50.37 -11.69 28.53
C GLY A 36 50.95 -10.58 29.43
N GLY A 37 51.12 -10.89 30.73
CA GLY A 37 52.17 -10.52 31.74
C GLY A 37 52.90 -9.16 31.72
N GLY A 38 53.37 -8.54 32.81
CA GLY A 38 53.69 -8.93 34.19
C GLY A 38 54.91 -8.13 34.69
N GLY A 39 54.93 -7.67 35.96
CA GLY A 39 56.09 -7.18 36.75
C GLY A 39 56.71 -5.81 36.37
N GLY A 40 57.29 -4.97 37.25
CA GLY A 40 57.61 -5.01 38.69
C GLY A 40 58.41 -3.75 39.12
N ASN A 41 58.34 -3.42 40.42
CA ASN A 41 59.19 -2.61 41.36
C ASN A 41 60.30 -1.61 40.93
N PHE A 42 60.46 -0.53 41.72
CA PHE A 42 61.57 -0.19 42.68
C PHE A 42 61.49 1.33 43.09
N ARG A 43 61.25 1.70 44.38
CA ARG A 43 62.19 2.23 45.45
C ARG A 43 63.30 3.19 44.94
N GLY A 44 63.67 4.33 45.56
CA GLY A 44 63.31 5.03 46.81
C GLY A 44 64.29 6.20 47.11
N ASN A 45 63.97 6.97 48.18
CA ASN A 45 64.80 7.85 49.05
C ASN A 45 65.55 9.13 48.58
N GLY A 46 65.55 10.16 49.45
CA GLY A 46 66.67 11.11 49.60
C GLY A 46 66.32 12.52 50.12
N ALA A 47 66.89 12.95 51.26
CA ALA A 47 66.52 14.12 52.07
C ALA A 47 67.22 15.48 51.75
N ALA A 48 66.50 16.56 52.08
CA ALA A 48 66.82 17.82 52.79
C ALA A 48 68.16 18.59 52.66
N ALA A 49 68.02 19.92 52.45
CA ALA A 49 68.72 21.10 53.04
C ALA A 49 68.64 22.27 52.00
N GLY A 50 68.48 23.56 52.27
CA GLY A 50 68.33 24.43 53.45
C GLY A 50 68.56 25.89 52.98
N GLY A 51 67.83 26.86 53.54
CA GLY A 51 68.28 28.26 53.67
C GLY A 51 67.81 29.34 52.67
N GLY A 52 67.16 30.39 53.19
CA GLY A 52 67.54 31.78 52.84
C GLY A 52 66.55 32.69 52.09
N GLY A 53 65.56 33.23 52.81
CA GLY A 53 65.07 34.63 52.81
C GLY A 53 64.89 35.47 51.52
N GLY A 54 63.67 35.99 51.32
CA GLY A 54 63.45 37.23 50.55
C GLY A 54 62.02 37.52 50.06
N ARG A 55 61.28 38.33 50.84
CA ARG A 55 60.17 39.24 50.45
C ARG A 55 58.84 38.65 49.92
N ALA A 56 57.80 38.73 50.77
CA ALA A 56 56.38 38.58 50.48
C ALA A 56 55.86 39.75 49.59
N ASP A 57 54.65 39.82 49.02
CA ASP A 57 53.40 39.04 49.05
C ASP A 57 52.54 39.57 47.86
N VAL A 58 51.43 38.88 47.50
CA VAL A 58 50.27 39.29 46.65
C VAL A 58 49.82 38.18 45.67
N LYS A 59 50.58 37.10 45.46
CA LYS A 59 50.13 35.97 44.60
C LYS A 59 49.39 34.82 45.32
N ASN A 60 49.35 34.81 46.65
CA ASN A 60 48.93 33.62 47.42
C ASN A 60 47.45 33.55 47.85
N VAL A 61 46.60 34.53 47.51
CA VAL A 61 45.16 34.47 47.85
C VAL A 61 44.32 33.83 46.75
N MET A 62 44.70 34.02 45.48
CA MET A 62 43.97 33.49 44.31
C MET A 62 44.21 31.99 44.08
N GLU A 63 45.40 31.47 44.39
CA GLU A 63 45.69 30.03 44.28
C GLU A 63 44.99 29.20 45.37
N GLY A 64 44.80 29.76 46.59
CA GLY A 64 44.05 29.10 47.67
C GLY A 64 42.56 28.93 47.38
N ILE A 65 41.93 29.93 46.74
CA ILE A 65 40.52 29.86 46.33
C ILE A 65 40.35 28.88 45.15
N GLY A 66 41.29 28.90 44.19
CA GLY A 66 41.31 27.96 43.08
C GLY A 66 41.42 26.50 43.54
N TYR A 67 42.31 26.21 44.50
CA TYR A 67 42.47 24.87 45.05
C TYR A 67 41.26 24.41 45.86
N LEU A 68 40.61 25.29 46.62
CA LEU A 68 39.38 24.97 47.36
C LEU A 68 38.19 24.70 46.42
N LEU A 69 38.05 25.47 45.33
CA LEU A 69 37.01 25.25 44.32
C LEU A 69 37.24 23.95 43.55
N ILE A 70 38.48 23.68 43.12
CA ILE A 70 38.84 22.46 42.38
C ILE A 70 38.73 21.23 43.29
N SER A 71 39.16 21.32 44.55
CA SER A 71 39.00 20.26 45.56
C SER A 71 37.53 19.99 45.88
N SER A 72 36.70 21.03 46.02
CA SER A 72 35.25 20.91 46.24
C SER A 72 34.52 20.29 45.03
N LEU A 73 34.92 20.67 43.81
CA LEU A 73 34.40 20.12 42.55
C LEU A 73 34.82 18.65 42.34
N TYR A 74 36.02 18.25 42.75
CA TYR A 74 36.49 16.86 42.69
C TYR A 74 35.90 15.96 43.79
N ARG A 75 35.49 16.52 44.94
CA ARG A 75 34.90 15.76 46.05
C ARG A 75 33.42 15.43 45.84
N ARG A 76 32.72 16.14 44.95
CA ARG A 76 31.34 15.83 44.54
C ARG A 76 31.31 15.31 43.11
N ARG A 77 31.80 14.08 42.90
CA ARG A 77 31.73 13.34 41.62
C ARG A 77 30.31 13.23 41.01
N GLY A 78 29.26 13.58 41.76
CA GLY A 78 27.90 13.69 41.23
C GLY A 78 27.61 14.96 40.41
N VAL A 79 28.27 16.10 40.69
CA VAL A 79 27.87 17.39 40.09
C VAL A 79 28.23 17.49 38.61
N LEU A 80 29.37 16.91 38.20
CA LEU A 80 29.77 16.83 36.79
C LEU A 80 28.88 15.88 35.96
N LEU A 81 28.13 14.97 36.58
CA LEU A 81 27.14 14.13 35.90
C LEU A 81 25.86 14.91 35.52
N PHE A 82 25.61 16.05 36.17
CA PHE A 82 24.44 16.89 35.88
C PHE A 82 24.71 17.94 34.80
N ALA A 83 25.97 18.26 34.50
CA ALA A 83 26.30 19.23 33.44
C ALA A 83 25.80 18.79 32.04
N PRO A 84 25.95 17.51 31.62
CA PRO A 84 25.34 17.02 30.39
C PRO A 84 23.80 17.04 30.44
N LEU A 85 23.19 16.78 31.60
CA LEU A 85 21.73 16.79 31.76
C LEU A 85 21.15 18.20 31.69
N LEU A 86 21.82 19.19 32.26
CA LEU A 86 21.45 20.61 32.16
C LEU A 86 21.64 21.13 30.74
N TYR A 87 22.72 20.73 30.07
CA TYR A 87 22.94 21.06 28.65
C TYR A 87 21.87 20.47 27.73
N ILE A 88 21.50 19.20 27.94
CA ILE A 88 20.41 18.55 27.20
C ILE A 88 19.07 19.20 27.53
N SER A 89 18.80 19.55 28.79
CA SER A 89 17.59 20.27 29.20
C SER A 89 17.48 21.64 28.52
N GLY A 90 18.58 22.40 28.48
CA GLY A 90 18.66 23.68 27.78
C GLY A 90 18.45 23.54 26.27
N LEU A 91 19.01 22.50 25.65
CA LEU A 91 18.78 22.18 24.23
C LEU A 91 17.33 21.78 23.94
N LEU A 92 16.69 21.03 24.85
CA LEU A 92 15.29 20.63 24.71
C LEU A 92 14.32 21.80 24.92
N MET A 93 14.64 22.75 25.81
CA MET A 93 13.91 24.03 25.93
C MET A 93 14.10 24.90 24.69
N TYR A 94 15.34 25.05 24.20
CA TYR A 94 15.64 25.84 23.00
C TYR A 94 15.00 25.26 21.72
N MET A 95 14.87 23.94 21.64
CA MET A 95 14.16 23.25 20.54
C MET A 95 12.64 23.19 20.71
N GLY A 96 12.07 23.78 21.78
CA GLY A 96 10.63 23.81 22.01
C GLY A 96 9.99 22.45 22.31
N ILE A 97 10.75 21.47 22.83
CA ILE A 97 10.29 20.09 23.04
C ILE A 97 9.70 19.88 24.46
N VAL A 98 9.89 20.84 25.37
CA VAL A 98 9.37 20.76 26.75
C VAL A 98 8.58 22.01 27.10
N GLY A 99 7.30 22.02 26.79
CA GLY A 99 6.34 22.92 27.43
C GLY A 99 6.00 22.35 28.81
N PHE A 100 6.24 23.12 29.88
CA PHE A 100 5.62 22.85 31.17
C PHE A 100 4.15 23.24 31.07
N GLU A 101 3.27 22.25 30.92
CA GLU A 101 1.84 22.44 31.18
C GLU A 101 1.66 22.61 32.69
N SER A 102 1.36 23.84 33.11
CA SER A 102 0.75 24.10 34.40
C SER A 102 -0.65 23.49 34.36
N GLU A 103 -0.89 22.50 35.22
CA GLU A 103 -2.23 21.97 35.48
C GLU A 103 -3.15 23.11 35.93
N ASN A 104 -3.95 23.62 35.00
CA ASN A 104 -5.22 24.23 35.32
C ASN A 104 -6.31 23.28 34.84
N ASN A 105 -6.92 22.60 35.80
CA ASN A 105 -8.17 21.87 35.62
C ASN A 105 -9.25 22.81 35.09
N ASN A 106 -9.45 22.80 33.76
CA ASN A 106 -10.72 23.06 33.11
C ASN A 106 -10.67 22.45 31.70
N GLY A 107 -11.70 21.66 31.38
CA GLY A 107 -11.68 20.69 30.28
C GLY A 107 -11.46 21.26 28.88
N GLY A 108 -10.70 20.51 28.07
CA GLY A 108 -10.52 20.74 26.64
C GLY A 108 -9.08 20.53 26.20
N VAL A 109 -8.65 19.28 26.02
CA VAL A 109 -7.36 18.96 25.38
C VAL A 109 -7.42 19.46 23.92
N SER A 110 -6.86 20.64 23.68
CA SER A 110 -6.61 21.14 22.32
C SER A 110 -5.34 20.45 21.81
N ASP A 111 -5.51 19.34 21.10
CA ASP A 111 -4.43 18.68 20.35
C ASP A 111 -3.71 19.74 19.49
N VAL A 112 -2.39 19.87 19.66
CA VAL A 112 -1.54 20.81 18.91
C VAL A 112 -1.80 20.68 17.39
N VAL A 113 -2.45 21.70 16.82
CA VAL A 113 -2.94 21.76 15.44
C VAL A 113 -1.80 22.11 14.48
N GLY A 114 -1.00 21.10 14.11
CA GLY A 114 -0.06 21.24 12.99
C GLY A 114 -0.81 21.39 11.64
N PRO A 115 -0.24 22.07 10.63
CA PRO A 115 -0.86 22.17 9.30
C PRO A 115 -1.20 20.79 8.71
N GLY A 116 -2.42 20.66 8.18
CA GLY A 116 -2.94 19.41 7.62
C GLY A 116 -3.69 18.54 8.63
N SER A 117 -3.86 18.99 9.88
CA SER A 117 -4.56 18.22 10.92
C SER A 117 -6.08 18.35 10.85
N VAL A 118 -6.60 19.40 10.19
CA VAL A 118 -8.04 19.69 10.11
C VAL A 118 -8.59 19.47 8.70
N TYR A 119 -9.86 19.07 8.60
CA TYR A 119 -10.57 18.96 7.33
C TYR A 119 -11.15 20.32 6.94
N ARG A 120 -10.39 21.11 6.18
CA ARG A 120 -10.87 22.37 5.55
C ARG A 120 -11.12 22.23 4.06
N SER A 121 -11.14 21.01 3.54
CA SER A 121 -11.34 20.71 2.12
C SER A 121 -12.59 21.38 1.53
N PRO A 122 -13.75 21.47 2.23
CA PRO A 122 -14.90 22.24 1.75
C PRO A 122 -14.59 23.73 1.55
N GLN A 123 -13.89 24.38 2.48
CA GLN A 123 -13.51 25.81 2.36
C GLN A 123 -12.56 26.03 1.20
N VAL A 124 -11.61 25.11 0.99
CA VAL A 124 -10.70 25.16 -0.15
C VAL A 124 -11.46 24.94 -1.46
N PHE A 125 -12.44 24.03 -1.48
CA PHE A 125 -13.28 23.76 -2.65
C PHE A 125 -14.05 25.00 -3.07
N GLU A 126 -14.82 25.62 -2.17
CA GLU A 126 -15.60 26.83 -2.46
C GLU A 126 -14.73 27.94 -3.07
N LYS A 127 -13.51 28.12 -2.55
CA LYS A 127 -12.60 29.14 -3.06
C LYS A 127 -12.01 28.79 -4.43
N LEU A 128 -11.70 27.53 -4.68
CA LEU A 128 -11.07 27.10 -5.93
C LEU A 128 -12.09 26.81 -7.04
N TRP A 129 -13.35 26.57 -6.69
CA TRP A 129 -14.41 26.16 -7.61
C TRP A 129 -14.59 27.13 -8.79
N PRO A 130 -14.66 28.47 -8.61
CA PRO A 130 -14.78 29.40 -9.74
C PRO A 130 -13.65 29.28 -10.77
N PHE A 131 -12.42 28.99 -10.30
CA PHE A 131 -11.28 28.79 -11.20
C PHE A 131 -11.34 27.45 -11.93
N MET A 132 -11.84 26.40 -11.26
CA MET A 132 -12.08 25.10 -11.89
C MET A 132 -13.12 25.23 -13.01
N GLU A 133 -14.16 26.03 -12.81
CA GLU A 133 -15.19 26.28 -13.84
C GLU A 133 -14.67 27.17 -14.98
N ALA A 134 -13.88 28.20 -14.67
CA ALA A 134 -13.37 29.14 -15.68
C ALA A 134 -12.39 28.50 -16.68
N GLU A 135 -11.58 27.52 -16.28
CA GLU A 135 -10.65 26.82 -17.21
C GLU A 135 -11.39 26.13 -18.38
N ARG A 136 -12.68 25.83 -18.22
CA ARG A 136 -13.55 25.34 -19.30
C ARG A 136 -13.63 26.30 -20.50
N LEU A 137 -13.66 27.60 -20.23
CA LEU A 137 -13.93 28.63 -21.24
C LEU A 137 -12.69 28.92 -22.10
N PHE A 138 -11.49 28.79 -21.53
CA PHE A 138 -10.24 28.99 -22.26
C PHE A 138 -9.96 27.83 -23.24
N GLU A 139 -10.22 26.58 -22.85
CA GLU A 139 -10.01 25.42 -23.72
C GLU A 139 -11.00 25.39 -24.91
N HIS A 140 -12.26 25.76 -24.70
CA HIS A 140 -13.27 25.76 -25.77
C HIS A 140 -12.97 26.82 -26.84
N ASN A 141 -12.52 28.01 -26.43
CA ASN A 141 -12.18 29.10 -27.34
C ASN A 141 -10.93 28.79 -28.18
N LEU A 142 -9.95 28.05 -27.65
CA LEU A 142 -8.73 27.68 -28.38
C LEU A 142 -8.98 26.61 -29.45
N VAL A 143 -9.84 25.62 -29.17
CA VAL A 143 -10.22 24.58 -30.16
C VAL A 143 -11.01 25.20 -31.33
N GLU A 144 -11.89 26.17 -31.08
CA GLU A 144 -12.56 26.93 -32.14
C GLU A 144 -11.57 27.77 -32.96
N THR A 145 -10.52 28.30 -32.33
CA THR A 145 -9.50 29.11 -33.02
C THR A 145 -8.56 28.25 -33.88
N GLU A 146 -8.18 27.04 -33.43
CA GLU A 146 -7.41 26.08 -34.23
C GLU A 146 -8.19 25.54 -35.45
N MET A 147 -9.50 25.32 -35.32
CA MET A 147 -10.37 24.96 -36.47
C MET A 147 -10.55 26.09 -37.49
N SER A 148 -10.24 27.34 -37.13
CA SER A 148 -10.36 28.52 -38.02
C SER A 148 -9.08 28.82 -38.84
N GLY A 149 -8.01 28.03 -38.69
CA GLY A 149 -6.87 28.06 -39.60
C GLY A 149 -6.03 29.34 -39.62
N LYS A 150 -6.03 30.15 -38.54
CA LYS A 150 -5.23 31.38 -38.45
C LYS A 150 -4.18 31.27 -37.35
N ILE A 151 -3.01 30.72 -37.66
CA ILE A 151 -1.80 30.91 -36.83
C ILE A 151 -0.61 31.23 -37.72
N CYS A 152 -0.08 32.46 -37.59
CA CYS A 152 1.24 32.86 -38.11
C CYS A 152 2.35 32.37 -37.16
N PRO A 153 3.52 31.92 -37.65
CA PRO A 153 4.53 31.29 -36.82
C PRO A 153 5.53 32.33 -36.30
N GLU A 154 5.17 33.07 -35.26
CA GLU A 154 6.13 33.89 -34.52
C GLU A 154 5.62 34.15 -33.09
N MET A 155 5.73 33.16 -32.20
CA MET A 155 5.59 33.45 -30.77
C MET A 155 6.41 32.52 -29.88
N ARG A 156 7.23 33.18 -29.07
CA ARG A 156 7.96 32.69 -27.91
C ARG A 156 6.95 31.99 -26.97
N MET A 157 7.18 30.70 -26.65
CA MET A 157 6.28 29.88 -25.82
C MET A 157 5.84 30.62 -24.55
N SER A 158 4.55 30.90 -24.44
CA SER A 158 3.95 31.50 -23.25
C SER A 158 3.72 30.44 -22.17
N MET A 159 3.50 30.85 -20.92
CA MET A 159 3.17 29.92 -19.83
C MET A 159 1.84 29.20 -20.08
N SER A 160 0.91 29.81 -20.81
CA SER A 160 -0.35 29.20 -21.26
C SER A 160 -0.11 28.05 -22.24
N ASP A 161 0.81 28.20 -23.19
CA ASP A 161 1.12 27.15 -24.18
C ASP A 161 1.75 25.92 -23.52
N PHE A 162 2.56 26.14 -22.49
CA PHE A 162 3.12 25.06 -21.67
C PHE A 162 2.05 24.30 -20.87
N VAL A 163 1.06 25.01 -20.33
CA VAL A 163 -0.08 24.40 -19.60
C VAL A 163 -0.98 23.60 -20.55
N ILE A 164 -1.24 24.10 -21.76
CA ILE A 164 -2.00 23.40 -22.81
C ILE A 164 -1.30 22.12 -23.25
N LEU A 165 0.02 22.17 -23.47
CA LEU A 165 0.82 20.98 -23.76
C LEU A 165 0.77 19.96 -22.60
N LEU A 166 0.74 20.41 -21.35
CA LEU A 166 0.58 19.54 -20.18
C LEU A 166 -0.81 18.87 -20.11
N LEU A 167 -1.87 19.60 -20.45
CA LEU A 167 -3.27 19.13 -20.42
C LEU A 167 -3.53 18.08 -21.51
N MET A 168 -3.01 18.28 -22.72
CA MET A 168 -3.00 17.26 -23.78
C MET A 168 -2.18 16.00 -23.41
N ASN A 169 -1.22 16.12 -22.49
CA ASN A 169 -0.41 14.99 -22.00
C ASN A 169 -1.08 14.19 -20.86
N VAL A 170 -2.18 14.67 -20.25
CA VAL A 170 -2.89 13.95 -19.18
C VAL A 170 -3.40 12.60 -19.66
N TRP A 171 -3.89 12.56 -20.91
CA TRP A 171 -4.35 11.34 -21.57
C TRP A 171 -3.30 10.65 -22.42
N ASN A 172 -2.10 11.23 -22.55
CA ASN A 172 -1.08 10.68 -23.45
C ASN A 172 -0.26 9.63 -22.67
N PRO A 173 -0.32 8.34 -23.05
CA PRO A 173 0.52 7.30 -22.49
C PRO A 173 1.92 7.42 -23.13
N LYS A 174 2.70 8.46 -22.81
CA LYS A 174 4.04 8.60 -23.43
C LYS A 174 5.04 7.59 -22.85
N LEU A 175 5.54 6.77 -23.78
CA LEU A 175 6.59 5.74 -23.71
C LEU A 175 6.23 4.49 -22.92
N GLY A 176 5.42 3.63 -23.55
CA GLY A 176 5.50 2.19 -23.35
C GLY A 176 6.93 1.74 -23.62
N GLN A 177 7.67 1.42 -22.55
CA GLN A 177 8.88 0.64 -22.73
C GLN A 177 8.42 -0.70 -23.27
N GLY A 178 8.93 -1.11 -24.43
CA GLY A 178 8.49 -2.30 -25.14
C GLY A 178 8.67 -3.59 -24.35
N TRP A 179 7.86 -3.81 -23.31
CA TRP A 179 7.76 -5.05 -22.57
C TRP A 179 6.57 -5.82 -23.13
N LYS A 180 6.74 -7.14 -23.24
CA LYS A 180 5.65 -8.03 -23.61
C LYS A 180 5.61 -9.23 -22.68
N PRO A 181 4.42 -9.80 -22.44
CA PRO A 181 4.29 -11.13 -21.87
C PRO A 181 5.21 -12.15 -22.57
N CYS A 182 6.00 -12.90 -21.81
CA CYS A 182 6.88 -13.95 -22.32
C CYS A 182 6.87 -15.22 -21.45
N ILE A 183 5.87 -15.37 -20.59
CA ILE A 183 5.79 -16.46 -19.60
C ILE A 183 5.81 -17.84 -20.26
N LYS A 184 5.11 -18.01 -21.40
CA LYS A 184 5.07 -19.28 -22.13
C LYS A 184 6.45 -19.73 -22.56
N GLN A 185 7.29 -18.81 -23.01
CA GLN A 185 8.68 -19.09 -23.39
C GLN A 185 9.50 -19.47 -22.15
N ILE A 186 9.38 -18.72 -21.05
CA ILE A 186 10.08 -19.02 -19.78
C ILE A 186 9.72 -20.42 -19.25
N VAL A 187 8.46 -20.82 -19.35
CA VAL A 187 8.00 -22.16 -18.95
C VAL A 187 8.47 -23.22 -19.95
N SER A 188 8.44 -22.96 -21.26
CA SER A 188 8.92 -23.90 -22.28
C SER A 188 10.43 -24.16 -22.20
N TYR A 189 11.26 -23.14 -21.91
CA TYR A 189 12.71 -23.30 -21.71
C TYR A 189 13.07 -24.13 -20.47
N SER A 190 12.14 -24.37 -19.55
CA SER A 190 12.39 -25.24 -18.40
C SER A 190 12.46 -26.73 -18.74
N GLY A 191 12.15 -27.13 -19.99
CA GLY A 191 12.34 -28.49 -20.48
C GLY A 191 11.35 -29.54 -19.95
N ILE A 192 10.23 -29.11 -19.34
CA ILE A 192 9.23 -30.03 -18.77
C ILE A 192 8.18 -30.35 -19.84
N SER A 193 8.47 -31.36 -20.68
CA SER A 193 7.54 -31.90 -21.69
C SER A 193 6.66 -33.03 -21.14
N GLU A 194 7.11 -33.72 -20.09
CA GLU A 194 6.34 -34.70 -19.31
C GLU A 194 6.46 -34.35 -17.83
N PHE A 195 5.33 -34.18 -17.14
CA PHE A 195 5.36 -34.00 -15.69
C PHE A 195 5.72 -35.35 -15.04
N PRO A 196 6.83 -35.44 -14.29
CA PRO A 196 7.16 -36.66 -13.57
C PRO A 196 6.04 -37.02 -12.59
N LYS A 197 5.91 -38.32 -12.27
CA LYS A 197 4.89 -38.80 -11.33
C LYS A 197 4.92 -37.94 -10.05
N SER A 198 3.76 -37.39 -9.70
CA SER A 198 3.60 -36.47 -8.58
C SER A 198 4.07 -37.10 -7.27
N ASN A 199 4.76 -36.32 -6.44
CA ASN A 199 5.21 -36.73 -5.10
C ASN A 199 4.05 -36.94 -4.13
N GLY A 200 2.88 -36.38 -4.42
CA GLY A 200 1.66 -36.50 -3.62
C GLY A 200 0.70 -35.32 -3.84
N PHE A 201 -0.29 -35.21 -2.97
CA PHE A 201 -1.33 -34.18 -3.00
C PHE A 201 -1.06 -33.09 -1.96
N LEU A 202 -0.95 -31.84 -2.44
CA LEU A 202 -0.85 -30.66 -1.59
C LEU A 202 -2.23 -30.03 -1.45
N ILE A 203 -2.79 -30.07 -0.24
CA ILE A 203 -4.06 -29.42 0.08
C ILE A 203 -3.78 -28.05 0.71
N ILE A 204 -4.37 -26.99 0.16
CA ILE A 204 -4.27 -25.65 0.74
C ILE A 204 -5.64 -25.04 1.02
N GLU A 205 -5.66 -24.12 1.99
CA GLU A 205 -6.83 -23.35 2.32
C GLU A 205 -6.60 -21.86 2.05
N ALA A 206 -7.22 -21.39 0.97
CA ALA A 206 -7.23 -19.99 0.60
C ALA A 206 -8.22 -19.24 1.51
N ASN A 207 -7.67 -18.44 2.42
CA ASN A 207 -8.42 -17.58 3.31
C ASN A 207 -8.32 -16.12 2.86
N GLY A 208 -9.31 -15.30 3.22
CA GLY A 208 -9.27 -13.87 2.92
C GLY A 208 -10.34 -13.42 1.95
N GLY A 209 -10.29 -12.13 1.58
CA GLY A 209 -11.11 -11.60 0.48
C GLY A 209 -10.56 -12.00 -0.90
N LEU A 210 -11.30 -11.70 -1.98
CA LEU A 210 -10.99 -12.07 -3.37
C LEU A 210 -9.49 -12.02 -3.74
N ASN A 211 -8.86 -10.86 -3.55
CA ASN A 211 -7.46 -10.65 -3.96
C ASN A 211 -6.45 -11.34 -3.02
N GLN A 212 -6.82 -11.64 -1.77
CA GLN A 212 -5.99 -12.46 -0.88
C GLN A 212 -6.05 -13.93 -1.29
N GLN A 213 -7.23 -14.43 -1.64
CA GLN A 213 -7.39 -15.79 -2.18
C GLN A 213 -6.60 -15.94 -3.48
N ARG A 214 -6.65 -14.94 -4.38
CA ARG A 214 -5.82 -14.90 -5.59
C ARG A 214 -4.32 -15.06 -5.29
N LEU A 215 -3.80 -14.31 -4.29
CA LEU A 215 -2.42 -14.47 -3.83
C LEU A 215 -2.13 -15.89 -3.36
N SER A 216 -2.99 -16.44 -2.50
CA SER A 216 -2.84 -17.78 -1.94
C SER A 216 -2.81 -18.86 -3.01
N ILE A 217 -3.68 -18.77 -4.02
CA ILE A 217 -3.73 -19.71 -5.13
C ILE A 217 -2.43 -19.64 -5.94
N CYS A 218 -1.97 -18.45 -6.29
CA CYS A 218 -0.74 -18.28 -7.07
C CYS A 218 0.50 -18.80 -6.33
N ASP A 219 0.59 -18.54 -5.02
CA ASP A 219 1.65 -19.09 -4.17
C ASP A 219 1.53 -20.62 -4.01
N ALA A 220 0.31 -21.15 -3.97
CA ALA A 220 0.09 -22.59 -3.86
C ALA A 220 0.50 -23.34 -5.13
N VAL A 221 0.21 -22.78 -6.31
CA VAL A 221 0.71 -23.30 -7.60
C VAL A 221 2.23 -23.31 -7.61
N ALA A 222 2.86 -22.25 -7.10
CA ALA A 222 4.31 -22.17 -7.00
C ALA A 222 4.91 -23.23 -6.06
N VAL A 223 4.29 -23.44 -4.89
CA VAL A 223 4.71 -24.51 -3.95
C VAL A 223 4.48 -25.89 -4.54
N ALA A 224 3.36 -26.12 -5.23
CA ALA A 224 3.08 -27.39 -5.88
C ALA A 224 4.14 -27.69 -6.96
N GLY A 225 4.52 -26.71 -7.78
CA GLY A 225 5.61 -26.84 -8.73
C GLY A 225 6.97 -27.08 -8.06
N LEU A 226 7.25 -26.41 -6.95
CA LEU A 226 8.50 -26.60 -6.18
C LEU A 226 8.61 -28.01 -5.59
N LEU A 227 7.48 -28.60 -5.18
CA LEU A 227 7.41 -29.91 -4.55
C LEU A 227 7.13 -31.04 -5.55
N ASN A 228 6.96 -30.74 -6.84
CA ASN A 228 6.41 -31.65 -7.84
C ASN A 228 5.15 -32.39 -7.32
N ALA A 229 4.17 -31.62 -6.84
CA ALA A 229 2.97 -32.11 -6.17
C ALA A 229 1.70 -31.76 -6.97
N THR A 230 0.66 -32.56 -6.80
CA THR A 230 -0.68 -32.27 -7.33
C THR A 230 -1.38 -31.33 -6.37
N LEU A 231 -1.71 -30.12 -6.84
CA LEU A 231 -2.41 -29.13 -6.01
C LEU A 231 -3.91 -29.44 -5.93
N VAL A 232 -4.43 -29.49 -4.70
CA VAL A 232 -5.85 -29.62 -4.40
C VAL A 232 -6.30 -28.39 -3.62
N ILE A 233 -7.34 -27.71 -4.12
CA ILE A 233 -7.93 -26.53 -3.47
C ILE A 233 -9.39 -26.87 -3.15
N PRO A 234 -9.65 -27.55 -2.02
CA PRO A 234 -10.98 -28.10 -1.74
C PRO A 234 -11.96 -27.05 -1.23
N ILE A 235 -11.48 -25.96 -0.60
CA ILE A 235 -12.33 -24.99 0.12
C ILE A 235 -11.79 -23.56 -0.07
N PHE A 236 -12.65 -22.67 -0.57
CA PHE A 236 -12.52 -21.22 -0.36
C PHE A 236 -13.26 -20.89 0.93
N HIS A 237 -12.53 -20.56 2.01
CA HIS A 237 -13.18 -20.26 3.28
C HIS A 237 -14.03 -18.99 3.19
N LEU A 238 -15.28 -19.10 3.65
CA LEU A 238 -16.16 -17.97 3.92
C LEU A 238 -15.50 -17.09 4.98
N ASN A 239 -15.13 -15.87 4.62
CA ASN A 239 -14.57 -14.92 5.57
C ASN A 239 -15.71 -14.10 6.20
N SER A 240 -15.69 -13.87 7.50
CA SER A 240 -16.78 -13.18 8.24
C SER A 240 -17.05 -11.73 7.80
N VAL A 241 -16.15 -11.14 7.01
CA VAL A 241 -16.27 -9.79 6.42
C VAL A 241 -16.97 -9.81 5.05
N TRP A 242 -17.05 -10.96 4.37
CA TRP A 242 -17.48 -11.09 2.97
C TRP A 242 -18.42 -12.30 2.84
N LYS A 243 -19.74 -12.05 2.86
CA LYS A 243 -20.80 -13.08 2.95
C LYS A 243 -21.12 -13.73 1.60
N ASP A 244 -20.17 -14.48 1.03
CA ASP A 244 -20.35 -15.08 -0.29
C ASP A 244 -20.50 -16.62 -0.20
N SER A 245 -21.69 -17.18 -0.48
CA SER A 245 -21.96 -18.63 -0.53
C SER A 245 -22.02 -19.25 -1.96
N ARG A 246 -21.30 -20.38 -2.12
CA ARG A 246 -21.33 -21.44 -3.17
C ARG A 246 -20.90 -21.16 -4.64
N ASN A 247 -19.95 -22.04 -5.05
CA ASN A 247 -19.66 -22.83 -6.27
C ASN A 247 -19.36 -22.25 -7.68
N HIS A 248 -18.14 -22.57 -8.19
CA HIS A 248 -17.78 -23.45 -9.35
C HIS A 248 -16.37 -23.07 -9.91
N VAL A 249 -15.37 -23.98 -10.01
CA VAL A 249 -14.33 -24.15 -11.09
C VAL A 249 -13.48 -25.44 -10.83
N ASN A 250 -13.00 -26.15 -11.87
CA ASN A 250 -12.12 -27.34 -11.80
C ASN A 250 -10.64 -27.02 -11.50
N VAL A 251 -10.28 -27.16 -10.22
CA VAL A 251 -9.09 -27.87 -9.71
C VAL A 251 -9.52 -29.35 -9.54
N VAL A 252 -8.63 -30.36 -9.41
CA VAL A 252 -9.13 -31.70 -9.00
C VAL A 252 -9.88 -31.50 -7.69
N ARG A 253 -11.22 -31.58 -7.76
CA ARG A 253 -12.09 -31.01 -6.71
C ARG A 253 -11.99 -31.79 -5.41
N GLN A 254 -11.53 -33.02 -5.52
CA GLN A 254 -11.48 -34.01 -4.47
C GLN A 254 -10.20 -34.82 -4.64
N LEU A 255 -9.66 -35.31 -3.54
CA LEU A 255 -8.58 -36.29 -3.61
C LEU A 255 -9.11 -37.54 -4.32
N PRO A 256 -8.25 -38.27 -5.06
CA PRO A 256 -8.60 -39.61 -5.54
C PRO A 256 -9.14 -40.47 -4.40
N GLU A 257 -10.15 -41.31 -4.69
CA GLU A 257 -10.87 -42.08 -3.67
C GLU A 257 -9.94 -42.98 -2.86
N ASP A 258 -8.94 -43.59 -3.50
CA ASP A 258 -7.91 -44.43 -2.88
C ASP A 258 -7.04 -43.66 -1.85
N ILE A 259 -6.75 -42.38 -2.13
CA ILE A 259 -6.03 -41.51 -1.20
C ILE A 259 -6.96 -41.04 -0.08
N LEU A 260 -8.20 -40.69 -0.42
CA LEU A 260 -9.18 -40.19 0.54
C LEU A 260 -9.57 -41.27 1.56
N GLN A 261 -9.63 -42.54 1.15
CA GLN A 261 -9.84 -43.70 2.02
C GLN A 261 -8.73 -43.88 3.07
N GLN A 262 -7.48 -43.55 2.75
CA GLN A 262 -6.36 -43.59 3.73
C GLN A 262 -6.56 -42.64 4.92
N PHE A 263 -7.48 -41.69 4.79
CA PHE A 263 -7.79 -40.68 5.80
C PHE A 263 -9.27 -40.76 6.23
N ASP A 264 -9.84 -41.96 6.27
CA ASP A 264 -11.24 -42.23 6.69
C ASP A 264 -12.28 -41.39 5.94
N ASN A 265 -12.02 -41.15 4.66
CA ASN A 265 -12.81 -40.29 3.81
C ASN A 265 -12.96 -38.84 4.30
N ASN A 266 -12.04 -38.36 5.15
CA ASN A 266 -12.11 -37.05 5.79
C ASN A 266 -10.81 -36.25 5.61
N ILE A 267 -10.89 -35.15 4.84
CA ILE A 267 -9.78 -34.22 4.61
C ILE A 267 -9.24 -33.59 5.91
N SER A 268 -10.01 -33.60 6.99
CA SER A 268 -9.57 -33.12 8.31
C SER A 268 -8.58 -34.05 9.00
N ASN A 269 -8.56 -35.34 8.62
CA ASN A 269 -7.62 -36.33 9.16
C ASN A 269 -6.25 -36.24 8.48
N ILE A 270 -6.14 -35.53 7.35
CA ILE A 270 -4.86 -35.27 6.68
C ILE A 270 -4.00 -34.35 7.54
N VAL A 271 -2.72 -34.70 7.67
CA VAL A 271 -1.74 -33.95 8.47
C VAL A 271 -1.67 -32.48 8.03
N ASN A 272 -2.01 -31.57 8.96
CA ASN A 272 -1.93 -30.14 8.75
C ASN A 272 -0.56 -29.59 9.19
N LEU A 273 0.28 -29.22 8.23
CA LEU A 273 1.60 -28.64 8.45
C LEU A 273 1.50 -27.12 8.69
N ARG A 274 2.06 -26.67 9.82
CA ARG A 274 2.14 -25.25 10.17
C ARG A 274 3.35 -24.60 9.51
N VAL A 275 3.12 -23.78 8.49
CA VAL A 275 4.19 -23.04 7.79
C VAL A 275 4.29 -21.60 8.28
N LYS A 276 5.50 -21.11 8.57
CA LYS A 276 5.74 -19.71 8.94
C LYS A 276 5.41 -18.78 7.77
N GLY A 277 5.04 -17.53 8.06
CA GLY A 277 4.86 -16.52 7.01
C GLY A 277 6.18 -16.28 6.27
N TRP A 278 6.11 -16.15 4.95
CA TRP A 278 7.26 -15.92 4.07
C TRP A 278 8.34 -17.01 4.12
N SER A 279 7.97 -18.27 4.28
CA SER A 279 8.92 -19.39 4.28
C SER A 279 9.67 -19.49 2.94
N SER A 280 10.95 -19.84 3.01
CA SER A 280 11.82 -19.98 1.84
C SER A 280 11.53 -21.26 1.06
N PRO A 281 11.92 -21.33 -0.23
CA PRO A 281 11.88 -22.59 -0.99
C PRO A 281 12.57 -23.75 -0.27
N LYS A 282 13.74 -23.48 0.34
CA LYS A 282 14.49 -24.45 1.14
C LYS A 282 13.67 -25.05 2.27
N PHE A 283 12.88 -24.24 2.98
CA PHE A 283 11.99 -24.75 4.03
C PHE A 283 10.97 -25.77 3.49
N TYR A 284 10.39 -25.51 2.32
CA TYR A 284 9.45 -26.44 1.70
C TYR A 284 10.13 -27.76 1.31
N LEU A 285 11.31 -27.69 0.70
CA LEU A 285 12.07 -28.87 0.30
C LEU A 285 12.55 -29.70 1.51
N GLU A 286 12.94 -29.06 2.61
CA GLU A 286 13.50 -29.77 3.77
C GLU A 286 12.44 -30.22 4.79
N LYS A 287 11.29 -29.54 4.87
CA LYS A 287 10.29 -29.78 5.93
C LYS A 287 8.93 -30.26 5.41
N VAL A 288 8.55 -29.88 4.20
CA VAL A 288 7.24 -30.24 3.63
C VAL A 288 7.36 -31.44 2.71
N LEU A 289 8.36 -31.44 1.81
CA LEU A 289 8.56 -32.52 0.84
C LEU A 289 8.69 -33.91 1.49
N PRO A 290 9.48 -34.12 2.57
CA PRO A 290 9.62 -35.45 3.17
C PRO A 290 8.27 -36.00 3.67
N LYS A 291 7.46 -35.13 4.29
CA LYS A 291 6.12 -35.50 4.77
C LYS A 291 5.12 -35.74 3.65
N LEU A 292 5.22 -34.99 2.56
CA LEU A 292 4.41 -35.22 1.36
C LEU A 292 4.70 -36.60 0.74
N VAL A 293 5.97 -36.98 0.61
CA VAL A 293 6.36 -38.25 0.01
C VAL A 293 5.96 -39.45 0.89
N GLU A 294 6.11 -39.30 2.22
CA GLU A 294 5.74 -40.28 3.25
C GLU A 294 4.22 -40.53 3.28
N LEU A 295 3.43 -39.46 3.37
CA LEU A 295 1.99 -39.56 3.64
C LEU A 295 1.12 -39.51 2.38
N LYS A 296 1.71 -39.26 1.20
CA LYS A 296 1.05 -39.00 -0.09
C LYS A 296 0.08 -37.81 -0.13
N ALA A 297 -0.36 -37.28 1.01
CA ALA A 297 -1.17 -36.08 1.10
C ALA A 297 -0.77 -35.24 2.33
N VAL A 298 -0.64 -33.93 2.15
CA VAL A 298 -0.43 -32.98 3.26
C VAL A 298 -1.31 -31.76 3.10
N ARG A 299 -1.74 -31.20 4.22
CA ARG A 299 -2.54 -29.98 4.26
C ARG A 299 -1.73 -28.82 4.83
N ILE A 300 -1.91 -27.62 4.29
CA ILE A 300 -1.36 -26.39 4.88
C ILE A 300 -2.50 -25.40 5.07
N ALA A 301 -2.92 -25.22 6.32
CA ALA A 301 -4.02 -24.35 6.70
C ALA A 301 -3.66 -23.54 7.96
N PRO A 302 -3.74 -22.19 7.93
CA PRO A 302 -4.13 -21.33 6.80
C PRO A 302 -2.98 -21.03 5.81
N PHE A 303 -3.28 -20.96 4.51
CA PHE A 303 -2.29 -20.66 3.46
C PHE A 303 -2.39 -19.21 2.96
N SER A 304 -1.90 -18.24 3.75
CA SER A 304 -1.79 -16.83 3.33
C SER A 304 -0.38 -16.31 3.57
N ASN A 305 0.25 -15.74 2.54
CA ASN A 305 1.64 -15.25 2.57
C ASN A 305 2.62 -16.28 3.15
N ARG A 306 2.49 -17.57 2.76
CA ARG A 306 3.32 -18.66 3.29
C ARG A 306 4.59 -18.92 2.47
N LEU A 307 4.67 -18.40 1.25
CA LEU A 307 5.85 -18.50 0.39
C LEU A 307 6.57 -17.15 0.29
N ALA A 308 7.89 -17.16 0.38
CA ALA A 308 8.73 -15.97 0.21
C ALA A 308 8.55 -15.29 -1.16
N HIS A 309 8.86 -13.99 -1.25
CA HIS A 309 8.85 -13.27 -2.53
C HIS A 309 9.94 -13.75 -3.48
N ALA A 310 11.12 -14.10 -2.95
CA ALA A 310 12.24 -14.64 -3.73
C ALA A 310 12.13 -16.17 -3.80
N VAL A 311 11.96 -16.68 -5.02
CA VAL A 311 11.94 -18.11 -5.36
C VAL A 311 12.66 -18.28 -6.71
N PRO A 312 13.06 -19.51 -7.09
CA PRO A 312 13.74 -19.75 -8.37
C PRO A 312 12.96 -19.22 -9.58
N PRO A 313 13.63 -18.80 -10.67
CA PRO A 313 12.98 -18.17 -11.83
C PRO A 313 11.82 -18.98 -12.42
N TYR A 314 11.98 -20.29 -12.58
CA TYR A 314 10.91 -21.16 -13.07
C TYR A 314 9.68 -21.14 -12.15
N ILE A 315 9.88 -21.13 -10.83
CA ILE A 315 8.81 -21.05 -9.84
C ILE A 315 8.14 -19.66 -9.83
N GLN A 316 8.89 -18.58 -10.13
CA GLN A 316 8.28 -17.28 -10.38
C GLN A 316 7.42 -17.32 -11.65
N GLY A 317 7.89 -17.98 -12.71
CA GLY A 317 7.14 -18.20 -13.95
C GLY A 317 5.77 -18.83 -13.69
N LEU A 318 5.68 -19.82 -12.78
CA LEU A 318 4.41 -20.42 -12.37
C LEU A 318 3.47 -19.41 -11.67
N ARG A 319 4.00 -18.53 -10.82
CA ARG A 319 3.21 -17.45 -10.19
C ARG A 319 2.69 -16.47 -11.23
N CYS A 320 3.53 -16.10 -12.19
CA CYS A 320 3.15 -15.24 -13.30
C CYS A 320 2.04 -15.88 -14.16
N LEU A 321 2.24 -17.13 -14.58
CA LEU A 321 1.29 -17.88 -15.40
C LEU A 321 -0.05 -18.01 -14.70
N CYS A 322 -0.03 -18.42 -13.43
CA CYS A 322 -1.23 -18.53 -12.62
C CYS A 322 -1.95 -17.18 -12.52
N ASN A 323 -1.25 -16.11 -12.14
CA ASN A 323 -1.88 -14.83 -11.87
C ASN A 323 -2.41 -14.12 -13.12
N PHE A 324 -1.67 -14.12 -14.22
CA PHE A 324 -1.99 -13.29 -15.39
C PHE A 324 -2.67 -14.06 -16.54
N GLU A 325 -2.47 -15.38 -16.64
CA GLU A 325 -3.02 -16.17 -17.75
C GLU A 325 -4.10 -17.16 -17.30
N ALA A 326 -3.81 -17.99 -16.31
CA ALA A 326 -4.67 -19.13 -15.95
C ALA A 326 -5.83 -18.77 -15.03
N LEU A 327 -5.60 -17.93 -14.01
CA LEU A 327 -6.64 -17.56 -13.05
C LEU A 327 -7.57 -16.50 -13.65
N ARG A 328 -8.78 -16.91 -14.00
CA ARG A 328 -9.81 -16.05 -14.60
C ARG A 328 -11.07 -16.02 -13.75
N PHE A 329 -11.79 -14.91 -13.81
CA PHE A 329 -13.14 -14.84 -13.26
C PHE A 329 -14.08 -15.79 -13.99
N SER A 330 -15.14 -16.23 -13.32
CA SER A 330 -16.16 -17.10 -13.91
C SER A 330 -16.86 -16.43 -15.09
N GLY A 331 -17.45 -17.25 -15.98
CA GLY A 331 -18.17 -16.79 -17.17
C GLY A 331 -19.18 -15.65 -16.88
N PRO A 332 -20.10 -15.81 -15.92
CA PRO A 332 -21.08 -14.76 -15.60
C PRO A 332 -20.46 -13.42 -15.20
N ILE A 333 -19.41 -13.42 -14.38
CA ILE A 333 -18.70 -12.20 -13.98
C ILE A 333 -18.05 -11.54 -15.20
N ARG A 334 -17.34 -12.33 -16.02
CA ARG A 334 -16.66 -11.82 -17.22
C ARG A 334 -17.63 -11.20 -18.22
N MET A 335 -18.78 -11.84 -18.45
CA MET A 335 -19.78 -11.36 -19.40
C MET A 335 -20.39 -10.02 -18.96
N LEU A 336 -20.82 -9.90 -17.71
CA LEU A 336 -21.38 -8.64 -17.22
C LEU A 336 -20.30 -7.54 -17.16
N ALA A 337 -19.11 -7.88 -16.66
CA ALA A 337 -18.02 -6.91 -16.59
C ALA A 337 -17.62 -6.36 -17.96
N ALA A 338 -17.58 -7.21 -19.00
CA ALA A 338 -17.32 -6.78 -20.36
C ALA A 338 -18.40 -5.79 -20.85
N LYS A 339 -19.69 -6.10 -20.63
CA LYS A 339 -20.79 -5.17 -20.95
C LYS A 339 -20.64 -3.83 -20.23
N MET A 340 -20.25 -3.84 -18.94
CA MET A 340 -20.02 -2.61 -18.18
C MET A 340 -18.87 -1.78 -18.75
N VAL A 341 -17.78 -2.42 -19.19
CA VAL A 341 -16.68 -1.74 -19.89
C VAL A 341 -17.17 -1.14 -21.21
N ASP A 342 -17.91 -1.89 -22.02
CA ASP A 342 -18.46 -1.40 -23.29
C ASP A 342 -19.37 -0.18 -23.08
N ARG A 343 -20.21 -0.21 -22.04
CA ARG A 343 -21.08 0.92 -21.65
C ARG A 343 -20.23 2.13 -21.22
N MET A 344 -19.19 1.93 -20.41
CA MET A 344 -18.28 3.01 -20.04
C MET A 344 -17.61 3.65 -21.26
N VAL A 345 -17.10 2.83 -22.19
CA VAL A 345 -16.45 3.32 -23.41
C VAL A 345 -17.46 4.10 -24.26
N LYS A 346 -18.67 3.57 -24.45
CA LYS A 346 -19.75 4.25 -25.19
C LYS A 346 -20.21 5.56 -24.53
N ASN A 347 -20.27 5.61 -23.20
CA ASN A 347 -20.64 6.83 -22.47
C ASN A 347 -19.51 7.89 -22.47
N SER A 348 -18.29 7.50 -22.88
CA SER A 348 -17.09 8.32 -22.86
C SER A 348 -16.69 8.87 -24.25
N THR A 349 -17.67 9.20 -25.11
CA THR A 349 -17.40 9.70 -26.48
C THR A 349 -16.53 10.95 -26.50
N LYS A 350 -16.74 11.90 -25.59
CA LYS A 350 -15.98 13.16 -25.52
C LYS A 350 -14.49 12.98 -25.27
N SER A 351 -14.08 11.86 -24.68
CA SER A 351 -12.69 11.51 -24.41
C SER A 351 -12.18 10.39 -25.34
N GLY A 352 -12.92 10.06 -26.41
CA GLY A 352 -12.56 9.00 -27.34
C GLY A 352 -12.65 7.60 -26.72
N GLY A 353 -13.61 7.39 -25.81
CA GLY A 353 -13.79 6.13 -25.09
C GLY A 353 -12.94 5.98 -23.84
N ARG A 354 -12.07 6.96 -23.53
CA ARG A 354 -11.18 6.92 -22.37
C ARG A 354 -11.88 7.41 -21.11
N TYR A 355 -11.69 6.71 -20.00
CA TYR A 355 -12.26 7.08 -18.71
C TYR A 355 -11.25 6.86 -17.58
N ILE A 356 -11.52 7.51 -16.46
CA ILE A 356 -10.79 7.29 -15.21
C ILE A 356 -11.60 6.30 -14.37
N SER A 357 -10.91 5.37 -13.71
CA SER A 357 -11.51 4.59 -12.64
C SER A 357 -10.91 4.97 -11.29
N VAL A 358 -11.74 5.07 -10.25
CA VAL A 358 -11.34 5.40 -8.88
C VAL A 358 -11.75 4.28 -7.95
N HIS A 359 -10.77 3.61 -7.35
CA HIS A 359 -11.00 2.75 -6.20
C HIS A 359 -11.05 3.59 -4.92
N LEU A 360 -12.28 3.86 -4.48
CA LEU A 360 -12.60 4.80 -3.40
C LEU A 360 -12.95 4.04 -2.12
N ARG A 361 -12.09 4.16 -1.10
CA ARG A 361 -12.27 3.51 0.21
C ARG A 361 -12.76 4.49 1.28
N PHE A 362 -13.98 4.99 1.10
CA PHE A 362 -14.68 5.91 2.02
C PHE A 362 -15.96 5.29 2.61
N GLU A 363 -15.89 4.00 2.94
CA GLU A 363 -16.98 3.25 3.58
C GLU A 363 -17.01 3.46 5.11
N GLU A 364 -18.16 3.19 5.73
CA GLU A 364 -18.41 3.38 7.17
C GLU A 364 -17.32 2.75 8.06
N ASP A 365 -16.89 1.52 7.73
CA ASP A 365 -15.87 0.81 8.48
C ASP A 365 -14.50 1.50 8.39
N MET A 366 -14.13 2.00 7.22
CA MET A 366 -12.87 2.71 6.98
C MET A 366 -12.84 4.08 7.64
N VAL A 367 -13.94 4.83 7.55
CA VAL A 367 -14.10 6.13 8.21
C VAL A 367 -13.98 5.94 9.73
N ALA A 368 -14.73 5.00 10.32
CA ALA A 368 -14.70 4.73 11.75
C ALA A 368 -13.32 4.24 12.24
N PHE A 369 -12.70 3.30 11.51
CA PHE A 369 -11.40 2.72 11.85
C PHE A 369 -10.26 3.75 11.83
N SER A 370 -10.33 4.72 10.91
CA SER A 370 -9.29 5.75 10.75
C SER A 370 -9.12 6.65 11.98
N CYS A 371 -10.17 6.75 12.81
CA CYS A 371 -10.21 7.62 13.98
C CYS A 371 -9.89 9.10 13.64
N CYS A 372 -10.23 9.52 12.42
CA CYS A 372 -10.12 10.89 11.97
C CYS A 372 -11.42 11.65 12.30
N ILE A 373 -11.33 12.97 12.41
CA ILE A 373 -12.49 13.86 12.60
C ILE A 373 -12.72 14.56 11.26
N TYR A 374 -13.85 14.28 10.58
CA TYR A 374 -14.21 14.95 9.33
C TYR A 374 -15.07 16.18 9.62
N ASP A 375 -15.83 16.64 8.63
CA ASP A 375 -16.64 17.85 8.69
C ASP A 375 -18.06 17.62 9.27
N GLY A 376 -18.31 16.46 9.88
CA GLY A 376 -19.62 16.09 10.44
C GLY A 376 -19.84 16.48 11.90
N GLY A 377 -18.86 17.12 12.55
CA GLY A 377 -18.98 17.62 13.93
C GLY A 377 -19.13 16.53 15.00
N GLU A 378 -19.72 16.89 16.14
CA GLU A 378 -19.89 15.97 17.27
C GLU A 378 -20.84 14.80 16.96
N ASP A 379 -21.83 15.00 16.08
CA ASP A 379 -22.76 13.93 15.70
C ASP A 379 -22.05 12.82 14.92
N GLU A 380 -21.24 13.17 13.93
CA GLU A 380 -20.40 12.20 13.22
C GLU A 380 -19.42 11.51 14.17
N LYS A 381 -18.82 12.25 15.11
CA LYS A 381 -17.91 11.68 16.10
C LYS A 381 -18.58 10.63 16.97
N ARG A 382 -19.79 10.91 17.50
CA ARG A 382 -20.59 9.95 18.28
C ARG A 382 -20.97 8.72 17.46
N GLU A 383 -21.38 8.93 16.21
CA GLU A 383 -21.71 7.84 15.27
C GLU A 383 -20.48 6.94 15.03
N MET A 384 -19.32 7.53 14.76
CA MET A 384 -18.07 6.78 14.56
C MET A 384 -17.63 6.04 15.82
N ASP A 385 -17.83 6.61 17.01
CA ASP A 385 -17.56 5.93 18.28
C ASP A 385 -18.46 4.72 18.49
N PHE A 386 -19.75 4.85 18.16
CA PHE A 386 -20.69 3.74 18.22
C PHE A 386 -20.30 2.62 17.25
N ILE A 387 -19.98 2.94 16.00
CA ILE A 387 -19.51 1.97 15.00
C ILE A 387 -18.21 1.29 15.47
N ARG A 388 -17.27 2.06 16.02
CA ARG A 388 -16.01 1.53 16.55
C ARG A 388 -16.24 0.50 17.66
N GLU A 389 -17.15 0.80 18.58
CA GLU A 389 -17.48 -0.09 19.69
C GLU A 389 -18.18 -1.36 19.17
N ARG A 390 -19.19 -1.20 18.30
CA ARG A 390 -19.93 -2.30 17.69
C ARG A 390 -19.02 -3.26 16.92
N SER A 391 -18.12 -2.73 16.09
CA SER A 391 -17.34 -3.53 15.13
C SER A 391 -16.03 -4.09 15.71
N TRP A 392 -15.42 -3.42 16.70
CA TRP A 392 -14.13 -3.85 17.26
C TRP A 392 -14.10 -4.04 18.78
N ARG A 393 -15.26 -4.01 19.48
CA ARG A 393 -15.45 -4.44 20.88
C ARG A 393 -14.37 -3.90 21.84
N GLY A 394 -14.41 -2.60 22.11
CA GLY A 394 -13.48 -1.94 23.01
C GLY A 394 -12.04 -1.82 22.50
N LYS A 395 -11.70 -2.27 21.29
CA LYS A 395 -10.33 -2.15 20.72
C LYS A 395 -9.81 -0.72 20.85
N PHE A 396 -10.61 0.28 20.53
CA PHE A 396 -10.18 1.68 20.52
C PHE A 396 -10.20 2.34 21.90
N ARG A 397 -10.83 1.71 22.91
CA ARG A 397 -10.96 2.19 24.29
C ARG A 397 -10.02 1.47 25.28
N ARG A 398 -9.09 0.63 24.79
CA ARG A 398 -8.14 -0.08 25.66
C ARG A 398 -7.23 0.90 26.41
N ARG A 399 -6.98 0.64 27.69
CA ARG A 399 -6.08 1.42 28.53
C ARG A 399 -4.71 1.58 27.85
N GLY A 400 -4.19 2.81 27.79
CA GLY A 400 -2.92 3.14 27.14
C GLY A 400 -2.98 3.38 25.63
N ARG A 401 -4.14 3.23 24.98
CA ARG A 401 -4.31 3.62 23.57
C ARG A 401 -4.81 5.06 23.47
N VAL A 402 -3.94 5.95 22.99
CA VAL A 402 -4.28 7.35 22.70
C VAL A 402 -4.62 7.50 21.22
N ILE A 403 -5.79 8.09 20.94
CA ILE A 403 -6.22 8.43 19.58
C ILE A 403 -5.85 9.88 19.34
N ARG A 404 -5.10 10.14 18.26
CA ARG A 404 -4.70 11.49 17.82
C ARG A 404 -5.21 11.74 16.40
N PRO A 405 -6.44 12.25 16.22
CA PRO A 405 -7.07 12.39 14.91
C PRO A 405 -6.27 13.27 13.95
N GLY A 406 -5.77 14.41 14.43
CA GLY A 406 -4.96 15.32 13.62
C GLY A 406 -3.69 14.68 13.10
N ALA A 407 -2.97 13.94 13.96
CA ALA A 407 -1.79 13.18 13.57
C ALA A 407 -2.12 12.07 12.55
N ASN A 408 -3.26 11.40 12.68
CA ASN A 408 -3.69 10.40 11.70
C ASN A 408 -3.91 11.01 10.30
N ARG A 409 -4.44 12.24 10.22
CA ARG A 409 -4.62 12.96 8.95
C ARG A 409 -3.29 13.35 8.34
N VAL A 410 -2.43 14.01 9.10
CA VAL A 410 -1.09 14.46 8.64
C VAL A 410 -0.22 13.27 8.22
N ASP A 411 -0.34 12.12 8.89
CA ASP A 411 0.37 10.88 8.54
C ASP A 411 -0.15 10.22 7.24
N GLY A 412 -1.29 10.70 6.71
CA GLY A 412 -1.96 10.14 5.55
C GLY A 412 -2.71 8.84 5.85
N LYS A 413 -3.11 8.59 7.10
CA LYS A 413 -3.87 7.38 7.47
C LYS A 413 -5.35 7.49 7.14
N CYS A 414 -5.90 8.71 7.17
CA CYS A 414 -7.31 8.92 6.86
C CYS A 414 -7.65 8.58 5.40
N PRO A 415 -8.83 8.01 5.14
CA PRO A 415 -9.51 8.06 3.86
C PRO A 415 -9.60 9.48 3.28
N LEU A 416 -9.38 9.60 1.98
CA LEU A 416 -9.73 10.80 1.23
C LEU A 416 -11.25 10.84 1.03
N THR A 417 -11.86 11.99 1.25
CA THR A 417 -13.29 12.19 0.94
C THR A 417 -13.48 12.23 -0.58
N PRO A 418 -14.68 11.94 -1.11
CA PRO A 418 -14.91 12.04 -2.55
C PRO A 418 -14.72 13.48 -3.07
N LEU A 419 -15.00 14.49 -2.22
CA LEU A 419 -14.65 15.89 -2.49
C LEU A 419 -13.14 16.07 -2.73
N GLU A 420 -12.30 15.60 -1.81
CA GLU A 420 -10.84 15.71 -1.92
C GLU A 420 -10.31 14.98 -3.17
N VAL A 421 -10.90 13.84 -3.52
CA VAL A 421 -10.57 13.10 -4.75
C VAL A 421 -10.92 13.92 -5.99
N GLY A 422 -12.11 14.52 -6.03
CA GLY A 422 -12.54 15.34 -7.15
C GLY A 422 -11.62 16.55 -7.33
N MET A 423 -11.32 17.28 -6.26
CA MET A 423 -10.42 18.43 -6.30
C MET A 423 -9.03 18.05 -6.80
N MET A 424 -8.49 16.93 -6.32
CA MET A 424 -7.21 16.40 -6.79
C MET A 424 -7.24 16.14 -8.30
N LEU A 425 -8.28 15.49 -8.81
CA LEU A 425 -8.41 15.20 -10.25
C LEU A 425 -8.56 16.48 -11.08
N ARG A 426 -9.35 17.45 -10.63
CA ARG A 426 -9.46 18.78 -11.27
C ARG A 426 -8.09 19.46 -11.35
N GLY A 427 -7.35 19.49 -10.24
CA GLY A 427 -6.00 20.07 -10.21
C GLY A 427 -4.97 19.30 -11.05
N MET A 428 -5.18 18.01 -11.30
CA MET A 428 -4.33 17.22 -12.21
C MET A 428 -4.61 17.51 -13.70
N GLY A 429 -5.68 18.25 -14.01
CA GLY A 429 -6.06 18.61 -15.37
C GLY A 429 -7.19 17.78 -15.97
N PHE A 430 -7.92 17.01 -15.16
CA PHE A 430 -9.14 16.33 -15.63
C PHE A 430 -10.33 17.28 -15.54
N ASP A 431 -11.03 17.44 -16.67
CA ASP A 431 -12.14 18.36 -16.82
C ASP A 431 -13.49 17.71 -16.50
N ASN A 432 -14.60 18.43 -16.74
CA ASN A 432 -15.95 17.92 -16.44
C ASN A 432 -16.53 17.09 -17.60
N ASN A 433 -15.84 17.02 -18.74
CA ASN A 433 -16.17 16.09 -19.81
C ASN A 433 -15.61 14.69 -19.55
N THR A 434 -14.63 14.59 -18.67
CA THR A 434 -14.01 13.33 -18.27
C THR A 434 -15.01 12.40 -17.60
N SER A 435 -15.19 11.21 -18.18
CA SER A 435 -15.98 10.13 -17.58
C SER A 435 -15.23 9.48 -16.42
N LEU A 436 -15.95 9.24 -15.33
CA LEU A 436 -15.39 8.74 -14.08
C LEU A 436 -16.15 7.51 -13.60
N PHE A 437 -15.48 6.36 -13.51
CA PHE A 437 -16.04 5.18 -12.86
C PHE A 437 -15.59 5.10 -11.40
N VAL A 438 -16.52 4.91 -10.46
CA VAL A 438 -16.20 4.75 -9.03
C VAL A 438 -16.42 3.32 -8.57
N ALA A 439 -15.32 2.64 -8.25
CA ALA A 439 -15.29 1.34 -7.60
C ALA A 439 -15.21 1.51 -6.08
N ALA A 440 -16.33 1.24 -5.40
CA ALA A 440 -16.41 1.33 -3.95
C ALA A 440 -17.42 0.34 -3.35
N GLY A 441 -17.28 0.06 -2.06
CA GLY A 441 -18.37 -0.48 -1.25
C GLY A 441 -19.45 0.58 -0.95
N LYS A 442 -20.23 0.38 0.11
CA LYS A 442 -21.21 1.37 0.56
C LYS A 442 -20.50 2.59 1.14
N ILE A 443 -20.49 3.69 0.39
CA ILE A 443 -19.92 4.97 0.82
C ILE A 443 -20.69 5.49 2.03
N TYR A 444 -19.97 5.97 3.04
CA TYR A 444 -20.55 6.62 4.21
C TYR A 444 -21.30 7.90 3.78
N LYS A 445 -22.57 8.06 4.21
CA LYS A 445 -23.46 9.18 3.85
C LYS A 445 -23.34 9.58 2.37
N VAL A 446 -23.67 8.63 1.49
CA VAL A 446 -23.38 8.69 0.05
C VAL A 446 -23.90 9.96 -0.62
N GLU A 447 -25.09 10.43 -0.26
CA GLU A 447 -25.71 11.64 -0.81
C GLU A 447 -24.83 12.88 -0.52
N LYS A 448 -24.42 13.05 0.75
CA LYS A 448 -23.56 14.16 1.18
C LYS A 448 -22.20 14.10 0.49
N HIS A 449 -21.55 12.95 0.54
CA HIS A 449 -20.13 12.87 0.17
C HIS A 449 -19.90 12.72 -1.32
N MET A 450 -20.81 12.10 -2.08
CA MET A 450 -20.65 11.96 -3.53
C MET A 450 -21.12 13.19 -4.32
N ALA A 451 -21.97 14.05 -3.74
CA ALA A 451 -22.50 15.23 -4.43
C ALA A 451 -21.40 16.14 -5.02
N PRO A 452 -20.35 16.56 -4.27
CA PRO A 452 -19.30 17.39 -4.84
C PRO A 452 -18.50 16.70 -5.94
N LEU A 453 -18.29 15.37 -5.82
CA LEU A 453 -17.59 14.61 -6.86
C LEU A 453 -18.41 14.56 -8.16
N LYS A 454 -19.73 14.38 -8.06
CA LYS A 454 -20.66 14.45 -9.20
C LYS A 454 -20.73 15.87 -9.80
N GLN A 455 -20.65 16.91 -8.98
CA GLN A 455 -20.58 18.29 -9.44
C GLN A 455 -19.33 18.54 -10.30
N MET A 456 -18.16 18.04 -9.87
CA MET A 456 -16.90 18.14 -10.62
C MET A 456 -16.85 17.24 -11.86
N PHE A 457 -17.47 16.06 -11.79
CA PHE A 457 -17.50 15.05 -12.86
C PHE A 457 -18.94 14.57 -13.10
N PRO A 458 -19.74 15.27 -13.92
CA PRO A 458 -21.14 14.92 -14.17
C PRO A 458 -21.34 13.54 -14.83
N ARG A 459 -20.34 13.04 -15.56
CA ARG A 459 -20.33 11.68 -16.17
C ARG A 459 -19.76 10.64 -15.20
N LEU A 460 -20.19 10.71 -13.94
CA LEU A 460 -19.80 9.76 -12.92
C LEU A 460 -20.72 8.54 -12.97
N GLU A 461 -20.10 7.38 -13.13
CA GLU A 461 -20.76 6.09 -13.21
C GLU A 461 -20.31 5.19 -12.06
N THR A 462 -21.21 4.36 -11.56
CA THR A 462 -20.94 3.28 -10.60
C THR A 462 -21.41 1.95 -11.19
N LYS A 463 -21.15 0.85 -10.50
CA LYS A 463 -21.71 -0.44 -10.91
C LYS A 463 -23.23 -0.41 -11.05
N ASP A 464 -23.92 0.30 -10.16
CA ASP A 464 -25.38 0.41 -10.11
C ASP A 464 -25.96 1.28 -11.23
N THR A 465 -25.17 2.18 -11.82
CA THR A 465 -25.59 2.97 -12.98
C THR A 465 -25.24 2.28 -14.30
N LEU A 466 -24.17 1.48 -14.33
CA LEU A 466 -23.73 0.75 -15.52
C LEU A 466 -24.46 -0.55 -15.78
N ALA A 467 -25.03 -1.20 -14.77
CA ALA A 467 -25.72 -2.47 -14.90
C ALA A 467 -27.14 -2.36 -14.34
N SER A 468 -28.10 -3.03 -15.00
CA SER A 468 -29.47 -3.03 -14.51
C SER A 468 -29.57 -3.81 -13.19
N PRO A 469 -30.59 -3.54 -12.35
CA PRO A 469 -30.83 -4.32 -11.14
C PRO A 469 -30.91 -5.83 -11.40
N GLU A 470 -31.50 -6.23 -12.52
CA GLU A 470 -31.65 -7.63 -12.94
C GLU A 470 -30.30 -8.25 -13.32
N GLU A 471 -29.45 -7.50 -14.04
CA GLU A 471 -28.10 -7.96 -14.38
C GLU A 471 -27.22 -8.09 -13.13
N LEU A 472 -27.41 -7.22 -12.12
CA LEU A 472 -26.65 -7.25 -10.87
C LEU A 472 -27.16 -8.28 -9.86
N ALA A 473 -28.44 -8.63 -9.89
CA ALA A 473 -29.09 -9.51 -8.90
C ALA A 473 -28.31 -10.80 -8.57
N PRO A 474 -27.68 -11.53 -9.53
CA PRO A 474 -26.90 -12.73 -9.24
C PRO A 474 -25.61 -12.49 -8.41
N PHE A 475 -25.16 -11.24 -8.34
CA PHE A 475 -23.94 -10.82 -7.67
C PHE A 475 -24.21 -10.05 -6.37
N VAL A 476 -25.43 -9.53 -6.18
CA VAL A 476 -25.85 -8.84 -4.94
C VAL A 476 -25.75 -9.79 -3.75
N GLY A 477 -25.25 -9.28 -2.63
CA GLY A 477 -24.93 -10.08 -1.44
C GLY A 477 -23.56 -10.75 -1.49
N TYR A 478 -22.96 -10.88 -2.68
CA TYR A 478 -21.64 -11.47 -2.90
C TYR A 478 -20.59 -10.40 -3.17
N SER A 479 -20.05 -9.85 -2.08
CA SER A 479 -19.04 -8.80 -2.09
C SER A 479 -17.81 -9.09 -2.95
N SER A 480 -17.31 -10.33 -2.98
CA SER A 480 -16.15 -10.70 -3.81
C SER A 480 -16.52 -10.74 -5.28
N ARG A 481 -17.75 -11.12 -5.63
CA ARG A 481 -18.23 -11.09 -7.01
C ARG A 481 -18.43 -9.65 -7.51
N LEU A 482 -19.02 -8.78 -6.69
CA LEU A 482 -19.15 -7.35 -7.01
C LEU A 482 -17.77 -6.69 -7.19
N ALA A 483 -16.82 -7.00 -6.30
CA ALA A 483 -15.45 -6.51 -6.43
C ALA A 483 -14.75 -7.01 -7.72
N ALA A 484 -15.14 -8.17 -8.25
CA ALA A 484 -14.59 -8.69 -9.51
C ALA A 484 -15.12 -7.92 -10.73
N LEU A 485 -16.38 -7.45 -10.70
CA LEU A 485 -16.92 -6.53 -11.70
C LEU A 485 -16.15 -5.20 -11.68
N ASP A 486 -16.03 -4.59 -10.49
CA ASP A 486 -15.28 -3.36 -10.27
C ASP A 486 -13.82 -3.50 -10.75
N TYR A 487 -13.17 -4.64 -10.47
CA TYR A 487 -11.80 -4.93 -10.89
C TYR A 487 -11.62 -4.86 -12.41
N THR A 488 -12.57 -5.41 -13.18
CA THR A 488 -12.46 -5.48 -14.64
C THR A 488 -12.69 -4.10 -15.27
N VAL A 489 -13.67 -3.33 -14.78
CA VAL A 489 -13.88 -1.96 -15.25
C VAL A 489 -12.66 -1.08 -14.93
N CYS A 490 -12.05 -1.24 -13.74
CA CYS A 490 -10.82 -0.51 -13.43
C CYS A 490 -9.58 -1.02 -14.21
N LEU A 491 -9.57 -2.27 -14.65
CA LEU A 491 -8.48 -2.83 -15.46
C LEU A 491 -8.41 -2.15 -16.82
N HIS A 492 -9.57 -1.83 -17.41
CA HIS A 492 -9.68 -1.28 -18.75
C HIS A 492 -9.78 0.25 -18.83
N SER A 493 -9.71 0.95 -17.69
CA SER A 493 -9.67 2.42 -17.71
C SER A 493 -8.33 2.95 -18.21
N GLU A 494 -8.31 4.15 -18.76
CA GLU A 494 -7.05 4.80 -19.20
C GLU A 494 -6.20 5.17 -17.97
N VAL A 495 -6.85 5.70 -16.93
CA VAL A 495 -6.22 6.08 -15.67
C VAL A 495 -6.88 5.34 -14.52
N PHE A 496 -6.09 4.76 -13.62
CA PHE A 496 -6.58 4.14 -12.39
C PHE A 496 -6.13 4.95 -11.18
N VAL A 497 -7.06 5.30 -10.30
CA VAL A 497 -6.82 6.05 -9.06
C VAL A 497 -7.09 5.15 -7.87
N THR A 498 -6.20 5.16 -6.88
CA THR A 498 -6.40 4.38 -5.66
C THR A 498 -6.25 5.26 -4.42
N THR A 499 -7.33 5.45 -3.64
CA THR A 499 -7.30 6.33 -2.47
C THR A 499 -6.72 5.67 -1.22
N GLN A 500 -6.64 4.34 -1.22
CA GLN A 500 -6.10 3.54 -0.13
C GLN A 500 -5.34 2.34 -0.67
N GLY A 501 -4.29 1.94 0.05
CA GLY A 501 -3.60 0.68 -0.22
C GLY A 501 -4.48 -0.54 0.06
N GLY A 502 -3.98 -1.72 -0.28
CA GLY A 502 -4.66 -2.99 -0.04
C GLY A 502 -4.46 -3.95 -1.20
N ASN A 503 -5.10 -5.12 -1.12
CA ASN A 503 -4.89 -6.17 -2.12
C ASN A 503 -5.54 -5.83 -3.47
N PHE A 504 -6.67 -5.11 -3.50
CA PHE A 504 -7.31 -4.71 -4.76
C PHE A 504 -6.37 -3.88 -5.66
N PRO A 505 -5.87 -2.70 -5.23
CA PRO A 505 -4.97 -1.91 -6.08
C PRO A 505 -3.64 -2.63 -6.31
N HIS A 506 -3.16 -3.42 -5.35
CA HIS A 506 -1.92 -4.18 -5.49
C HIS A 506 -1.94 -5.12 -6.70
N PHE A 507 -3.01 -5.92 -6.85
CA PHE A 507 -3.17 -6.83 -8.00
C PHE A 507 -3.59 -6.11 -9.26
N LEU A 508 -4.43 -5.09 -9.15
CA LEU A 508 -4.92 -4.37 -10.33
C LEU A 508 -3.80 -3.60 -11.03
N VAL A 509 -2.93 -2.92 -10.27
CA VAL A 509 -1.83 -2.14 -10.84
C VAL A 509 -0.85 -3.04 -11.60
N GLY A 510 -0.47 -4.19 -11.05
CA GLY A 510 0.41 -5.12 -11.76
C GLY A 510 -0.25 -5.75 -12.98
N HIS A 511 -1.55 -6.03 -12.93
CA HIS A 511 -2.31 -6.54 -14.07
C HIS A 511 -2.45 -5.52 -15.19
N ARG A 512 -2.71 -4.24 -14.84
CA ARG A 512 -2.67 -3.14 -15.80
C ARG A 512 -1.29 -3.04 -16.46
N ARG A 513 -0.20 -3.04 -15.69
CA ARG A 513 1.16 -3.04 -16.25
C ARG A 513 1.42 -4.24 -17.16
N TYR A 514 0.92 -5.42 -16.81
CA TYR A 514 1.09 -6.62 -17.63
C TYR A 514 0.40 -6.52 -18.98
N VAL A 515 -0.83 -5.99 -19.02
CA VAL A 515 -1.63 -5.87 -20.25
C VAL A 515 -1.19 -4.67 -21.10
N TYR A 516 -0.77 -3.56 -20.48
CA TYR A 516 -0.36 -2.33 -21.16
C TYR A 516 1.16 -2.22 -21.33
N GLU A 517 1.80 -3.30 -21.77
CA GLU A 517 3.23 -3.30 -22.16
C GLU A 517 4.20 -2.71 -21.12
N GLY A 518 3.98 -2.99 -19.84
CA GLY A 518 4.87 -2.59 -18.75
C GLY A 518 4.54 -1.26 -18.08
N HIS A 519 3.64 -0.45 -18.62
CA HIS A 519 3.22 0.80 -17.99
C HIS A 519 1.72 1.04 -18.14
N ALA A 520 1.08 1.48 -17.06
CA ALA A 520 -0.30 1.94 -17.10
C ALA A 520 -0.48 3.10 -16.13
N LYS A 521 -1.12 4.18 -16.59
CA LYS A 521 -1.28 5.40 -15.80
C LYS A 521 -2.06 5.08 -14.52
N THR A 522 -1.39 5.27 -13.39
CA THR A 522 -1.89 4.92 -12.06
C THR A 522 -1.60 6.06 -11.10
N ILE A 523 -2.62 6.59 -10.44
CA ILE A 523 -2.52 7.68 -9.47
C ILE A 523 -2.66 7.10 -8.07
N LYS A 524 -1.54 7.10 -7.34
CA LYS A 524 -1.49 6.87 -5.90
C LYS A 524 -1.18 8.21 -5.21
N PRO A 525 -2.18 8.86 -4.58
CA PRO A 525 -1.99 10.19 -4.02
C PRO A 525 -1.04 10.17 -2.83
N ASP A 526 -0.20 11.22 -2.73
CA ASP A 526 0.51 11.52 -1.50
C ASP A 526 -0.46 12.18 -0.51
N LYS A 527 -1.11 11.35 0.31
CA LYS A 527 -2.11 11.80 1.28
C LYS A 527 -1.55 12.78 2.32
N ARG A 528 -0.25 12.74 2.62
CA ARG A 528 0.37 13.67 3.57
C ARG A 528 0.46 15.07 2.96
N LYS A 529 0.90 15.13 1.70
CA LYS A 529 0.93 16.36 0.93
C LYS A 529 -0.48 16.92 0.73
N LEU A 530 -1.44 16.07 0.36
CA LEU A 530 -2.84 16.47 0.21
C LEU A 530 -3.45 17.02 1.50
N ALA A 531 -3.18 16.40 2.65
CA ALA A 531 -3.67 16.88 3.94
C ALA A 531 -3.27 18.35 4.19
N GLN A 532 -2.02 18.72 3.90
CA GLN A 532 -1.53 20.09 4.04
C GLN A 532 -2.16 21.05 3.04
N LEU A 533 -2.34 20.64 1.78
CA LEU A 533 -2.94 21.48 0.74
C LEU A 533 -4.43 21.74 1.01
N PHE A 534 -5.15 20.72 1.49
CA PHE A 534 -6.56 20.83 1.83
C PHE A 534 -6.84 21.50 3.18
N ASP A 535 -5.82 21.75 3.99
CA ASP A 535 -5.90 22.56 5.22
C ASP A 535 -5.40 23.99 5.02
N LYS A 536 -5.28 24.45 3.76
CA LYS A 536 -4.85 25.81 3.40
C LYS A 536 -5.92 26.55 2.58
N PRO A 537 -6.98 27.10 3.21
CA PRO A 537 -7.99 27.92 2.51
C PRO A 537 -7.42 29.12 1.75
N SER A 538 -6.22 29.58 2.10
CA SER A 538 -5.55 30.68 1.41
C SER A 538 -4.88 30.27 0.08
N ILE A 539 -4.79 28.98 -0.25
CA ILE A 539 -4.09 28.50 -1.46
C ILE A 539 -4.66 29.11 -2.74
N LYS A 540 -3.76 29.44 -3.69
CA LYS A 540 -4.13 29.92 -5.03
C LYS A 540 -4.32 28.72 -5.96
N TRP A 541 -5.21 28.86 -6.95
CA TRP A 541 -5.49 27.80 -7.92
C TRP A 541 -4.23 27.33 -8.66
N GLN A 542 -3.39 28.27 -9.13
CA GLN A 542 -2.15 27.97 -9.84
C GLN A 542 -1.17 27.13 -9.01
N ASP A 543 -1.06 27.44 -7.71
CA ASP A 543 -0.20 26.69 -6.80
C ASP A 543 -0.77 25.28 -6.56
N PHE A 544 -2.08 25.17 -6.32
CA PHE A 544 -2.74 23.88 -6.13
C PHE A 544 -2.58 22.98 -7.37
N LYS A 545 -2.84 23.53 -8.56
CA LYS A 545 -2.69 22.85 -9.86
C LYS A 545 -1.27 22.36 -10.08
N ARG A 546 -0.26 23.21 -9.86
CA ARG A 546 1.15 22.82 -9.95
C ARG A 546 1.48 21.62 -9.06
N GLN A 547 1.06 21.68 -7.79
CA GLN A 547 1.32 20.59 -6.83
C GLN A 547 0.64 19.27 -7.23
N MET A 548 -0.54 19.34 -7.86
CA MET A 548 -1.28 18.19 -8.37
C MET A 548 -0.64 17.60 -9.63
N GLN A 549 -0.22 18.45 -10.56
CA GLN A 549 0.52 18.05 -11.77
C GLN A 549 1.86 17.40 -11.43
N ASP A 550 2.60 17.97 -10.47
CA ASP A 550 3.84 17.36 -9.95
C ASP A 550 3.55 15.96 -9.38
N MET A 551 2.47 15.80 -8.61
CA MET A 551 2.08 14.51 -8.05
C MET A 551 1.71 13.50 -9.14
N LEU A 552 1.02 13.93 -10.19
CA LEU A 552 0.69 13.10 -11.35
C LEU A 552 1.97 12.65 -12.07
N HIS A 553 2.91 13.55 -12.32
CA HIS A 553 4.19 13.25 -12.97
C HIS A 553 5.01 12.23 -12.17
N HIS A 554 5.14 12.42 -10.85
CA HIS A 554 5.84 11.48 -9.97
C HIS A 554 5.20 10.08 -9.99
N ASN A 555 3.87 10.00 -10.08
CA ASN A 555 3.15 8.73 -10.21
C ASN A 555 3.44 8.05 -11.55
N ASP A 556 3.48 8.81 -12.65
CA ASP A 556 3.79 8.28 -13.97
C ASP A 556 5.19 7.67 -14.05
N VAL A 557 6.18 8.35 -13.47
CA VAL A 557 7.57 7.86 -13.34
C VAL A 557 7.62 6.55 -12.52
N LYS A 558 6.95 6.49 -11.37
CA LYS A 558 6.85 5.26 -10.55
C LYS A 558 6.08 4.13 -11.25
N GLY A 559 5.24 4.47 -12.22
CA GLY A 559 4.57 3.51 -13.10
C GLY A 559 5.54 2.59 -13.84
N LYS A 560 6.77 3.07 -14.11
CA LYS A 560 7.80 2.38 -14.91
C LYS A 560 8.80 1.59 -14.07
N GLU A 561 8.63 1.54 -12.75
CA GLU A 561 9.58 0.90 -11.82
C GLU A 561 9.56 -0.64 -11.94
N MET A 562 10.74 -1.23 -12.13
CA MET A 562 10.99 -2.67 -12.10
C MET A 562 10.86 -3.25 -10.70
N ARG A 563 10.61 -4.55 -10.61
CA ARG A 563 10.50 -5.24 -9.33
C ARG A 563 11.82 -5.22 -8.57
N LYS A 564 11.78 -4.80 -7.30
CA LYS A 564 12.87 -5.01 -6.34
C LYS A 564 12.74 -6.40 -5.71
N PRO A 565 13.82 -7.03 -5.23
CA PRO A 565 13.76 -8.38 -4.63
C PRO A 565 12.76 -8.52 -3.47
N SER A 566 12.55 -7.45 -2.70
CA SER A 566 11.57 -7.40 -1.59
C SER A 566 10.15 -7.03 -2.01
N SER A 567 9.96 -6.62 -3.27
CA SER A 567 8.65 -6.21 -3.80
C SER A 567 7.88 -7.39 -4.37
N SER A 568 6.55 -7.29 -4.30
CA SER A 568 5.66 -8.30 -4.85
C SER A 568 5.65 -8.29 -6.38
N LEU A 569 5.71 -9.47 -6.98
CA LEU A 569 5.55 -9.66 -8.43
C LEU A 569 4.15 -9.28 -8.93
N TYR A 570 3.13 -9.35 -8.04
CA TYR A 570 1.74 -9.11 -8.41
C TYR A 570 1.44 -7.62 -8.64
N MET A 571 2.30 -6.73 -8.15
CA MET A 571 2.24 -5.29 -8.43
C MET A 571 3.31 -4.86 -9.44
N HIS A 572 4.46 -5.52 -9.45
CA HIS A 572 5.58 -5.23 -10.35
C HIS A 572 5.93 -6.49 -11.17
N PRO A 573 5.31 -6.71 -12.34
CA PRO A 573 5.50 -7.93 -13.11
C PRO A 573 6.84 -7.99 -13.86
N MET A 574 7.53 -6.87 -14.08
CA MET A 574 8.81 -6.85 -14.80
C MET A 574 10.00 -6.97 -13.83
N PRO A 575 11.05 -7.74 -14.16
CA PRO A 575 11.21 -8.53 -15.40
C PRO A 575 10.70 -9.97 -15.29
N ASP A 576 10.24 -10.43 -14.12
CA ASP A 576 9.96 -11.85 -13.88
C ASP A 576 8.86 -12.45 -14.79
N CYS A 577 7.86 -11.65 -15.16
CA CYS A 577 6.71 -12.07 -15.96
C CYS A 577 6.69 -11.49 -17.39
N MET A 578 7.64 -10.63 -17.74
CA MET A 578 7.64 -9.86 -19.00
C MET A 578 9.07 -9.66 -19.51
N CYS A 579 9.25 -9.62 -20.83
CA CYS A 579 10.55 -9.48 -21.49
C CYS A 579 10.59 -8.22 -22.37
N ARG A 580 11.78 -7.63 -22.58
CA ARG A 580 11.91 -6.48 -23.48
C ARG A 580 11.87 -6.93 -24.94
N LYS A 581 11.30 -6.09 -25.82
CA LYS A 581 11.23 -6.29 -27.27
C LYS A 581 12.64 -6.36 -27.91
N SER A 582 13.66 -5.73 -27.32
CA SER A 582 15.06 -5.76 -27.78
C SER A 582 15.76 -7.10 -27.58
N ASP A 583 15.41 -7.84 -26.53
CA ASP A 583 16.10 -9.08 -26.15
C ASP A 583 15.88 -10.20 -27.20
N PHE A 584 14.82 -10.06 -28.01
CA PHE A 584 14.49 -10.96 -29.12
C PHE A 584 15.40 -10.81 -30.35
N LYS A 585 16.05 -9.65 -30.56
CA LYS A 585 16.97 -9.49 -31.70
C LYS A 585 18.31 -10.19 -31.45
N THR A 586 18.78 -10.21 -30.20
CA THR A 586 20.05 -10.81 -29.81
C THR A 586 19.96 -12.34 -29.75
N GLU A 587 18.82 -12.90 -29.33
CA GLU A 587 18.63 -14.36 -29.32
C GLU A 587 18.48 -14.96 -30.71
N LEU A 588 17.79 -14.27 -31.65
CA LEU A 588 17.67 -14.73 -33.05
C LEU A 588 19.01 -14.66 -33.80
N SER A 589 19.86 -13.68 -33.48
CA SER A 589 21.22 -13.59 -34.06
C SER A 589 22.21 -14.61 -33.49
N ASN A 590 21.95 -15.14 -32.29
CA ASN A 590 22.79 -16.17 -31.69
C ASN A 590 22.38 -17.58 -32.13
N THR A 591 21.09 -17.81 -32.44
CA THR A 591 20.62 -19.09 -32.99
C THR A 591 20.99 -19.28 -34.47
N THR A 592 21.20 -18.21 -35.22
CA THR A 592 21.65 -18.26 -36.63
C THR A 592 23.17 -18.36 -36.79
N LYS A 593 23.95 -18.26 -35.70
CA LYS A 593 25.41 -18.42 -35.71
C LYS A 593 25.89 -19.80 -35.23
N THR A 594 24.97 -20.67 -34.83
CA THR A 594 25.27 -22.03 -34.35
C THR A 594 24.52 -23.11 -35.14
N ALA A 595 24.08 -22.80 -36.35
CA ALA A 595 23.50 -23.76 -37.30
C ALA A 595 24.44 -23.94 -38.49
#